data_AF-A0A9N9Y9P3-F1
#
_entry.id   AF-A0A9N9Y9P3-F1
#
_cell.length_a   1.000
_cell.length_b   1.000
_cell.length_c   1.000
_cell.angle_alpha   90.00
_cell.angle_beta   90.00
_cell.angle_gamma   90.00
#
_symmetry.space_group_name_H-M   'P 1'
#
loop_
_entity.id
_entity.type
_entity.pdbx_description
1 polymer ?
#
loop_
_entity_poly.entity_id
_entity_poly.type
_entity_poly.pdbx_seq_one_letter_code
_entity_poly.pdbx_strand_id
1 'polypeptide(L)'
;MVNFNNTFLAVGVLATLAIAATPSPATVRARDVQSAREVKCPITEVSSFGKTFKKDDIEADIKANPDPNAKNNGFPKEYRYTGTGSWPFKKSTACDDKKNKGEKVYEIPIGPSGQSWNTFGAKPGTYRVLFAIDGKNQIFCGVTAHASKTDFSKVVGCEE
;
A
#
# COMPACT_ATOMS: atom_id res chain seq x y z
N MET A 1 51.14 -46.98 4.38
CA MET A 1 50.60 -48.08 3.55
C MET A 1 49.22 -48.44 4.06
N VAL A 2 48.17 -47.96 3.40
CA VAL A 2 46.81 -48.53 3.45
C VAL A 2 46.15 -48.26 2.10
N ASN A 3 45.59 -49.31 1.50
CA ASN A 3 45.03 -49.42 0.16
C ASN A 3 43.80 -48.52 -0.08
N PHE A 4 43.74 -47.87 -1.24
CA PHE A 4 42.48 -47.38 -1.82
C PHE A 4 42.06 -48.33 -2.94
N ASN A 5 41.02 -49.11 -2.67
CA ASN A 5 40.32 -49.89 -3.69
C ASN A 5 39.42 -48.95 -4.51
N ASN A 6 39.49 -49.11 -5.83
CA ASN A 6 38.61 -48.49 -6.80
C ASN A 6 37.14 -48.81 -6.53
N THR A 7 36.28 -47.80 -6.58
CA THR A 7 34.89 -48.00 -7.03
C THR A 7 34.49 -46.80 -7.86
N PHE A 8 34.53 -46.99 -9.19
CA PHE A 8 33.90 -46.10 -10.16
C PHE A 8 32.39 -46.12 -9.90
N LEU A 9 31.82 -44.98 -9.53
CA LEU A 9 30.37 -44.75 -9.58
C LEU A 9 30.10 -43.69 -10.65
N ALA A 10 29.67 -44.20 -11.81
CA ALA A 10 29.07 -43.41 -12.87
C ALA A 10 27.76 -42.80 -12.35
N VAL A 11 27.78 -41.55 -11.94
CA VAL A 11 26.56 -40.77 -11.70
C VAL A 11 26.20 -40.14 -13.03
N GLY A 12 25.29 -40.81 -13.75
CA GLY A 12 24.67 -40.29 -14.95
C GLY A 12 24.05 -38.93 -14.67
N VAL A 13 24.52 -37.91 -15.39
CA VAL A 13 23.93 -36.58 -15.41
C VAL A 13 22.58 -36.70 -16.12
N LEU A 14 21.51 -36.93 -15.34
CA LEU A 14 20.17 -36.56 -15.80
C LEU A 14 20.12 -35.04 -15.81
N ALA A 15 20.39 -34.45 -16.98
CA ALA A 15 20.01 -33.08 -17.28
C ALA A 15 18.48 -33.02 -17.36
N THR A 16 17.83 -32.88 -16.19
CA THR A 16 16.45 -32.41 -16.16
C THR A 16 16.45 -31.01 -16.72
N LEU A 17 15.86 -30.85 -17.91
CA LEU A 17 15.40 -29.55 -18.36
C LEU A 17 14.47 -29.01 -17.27
N ALA A 18 15.01 -28.11 -16.45
CA ALA A 18 14.18 -27.20 -15.69
C ALA A 18 13.47 -26.34 -16.74
N ILE A 19 12.24 -26.71 -17.07
CA ILE A 19 11.29 -25.75 -17.62
C ILE A 19 11.26 -24.66 -16.56
N ALA A 20 11.92 -23.53 -16.86
CA ALA A 20 11.67 -22.31 -16.13
C ALA A 20 10.17 -22.07 -16.28
N ALA A 21 9.42 -22.42 -15.23
CA ALA A 21 8.06 -21.98 -15.09
C ALA A 21 8.16 -20.46 -15.23
N THR A 22 7.71 -19.93 -16.36
CA THR A 22 7.39 -18.52 -16.45
C THR A 22 6.53 -18.27 -15.23
N PRO A 23 6.95 -17.42 -14.28
CA PRO A 23 6.08 -17.11 -13.16
C PRO A 23 4.84 -16.51 -13.80
N SER A 24 3.78 -17.31 -13.89
CA SER A 24 2.46 -16.83 -14.22
C SER A 24 2.28 -15.62 -13.31
N PRO A 25 2.01 -14.41 -13.86
CA PRO A 25 1.87 -13.22 -13.04
C PRO A 25 0.88 -13.61 -11.95
N ALA A 26 1.39 -13.73 -10.72
CA ALA A 26 0.61 -14.27 -9.63
C ALA A 26 -0.65 -13.44 -9.62
N THR A 27 -1.81 -14.04 -9.93
CA THR A 27 -3.08 -13.33 -9.86
C THR A 27 -3.18 -12.88 -8.42
N VAL A 28 -2.82 -11.61 -8.17
CA VAL A 28 -2.76 -11.09 -6.81
C VAL A 28 -4.21 -11.10 -6.35
N ARG A 29 -4.54 -12.08 -5.50
CA ARG A 29 -5.88 -12.20 -4.97
C ARG A 29 -6.22 -10.91 -4.25
N ALA A 30 -7.45 -10.44 -4.45
CA ALA A 30 -7.98 -9.33 -3.68
C ALA A 30 -7.78 -9.64 -2.19
N ARG A 31 -7.21 -8.68 -1.47
CA ARG A 31 -6.92 -8.76 -0.04
C ARG A 31 -8.04 -8.07 0.72
N ASP A 32 -8.48 -8.67 1.83
CA ASP A 32 -9.50 -8.07 2.68
C ASP A 32 -8.97 -6.81 3.35
N VAL A 33 -9.85 -5.81 3.49
CA VAL A 33 -9.53 -4.55 4.16
C VAL A 33 -10.03 -4.62 5.60
N GLN A 34 -9.15 -4.31 6.54
CA GLN A 34 -9.45 -4.32 7.96
C GLN A 34 -9.44 -2.91 8.54
N SER A 35 -10.21 -2.71 9.61
CA SER A 35 -10.22 -1.48 10.43
C SER A 35 -10.68 -0.21 9.72
N ALA A 36 -11.18 -0.30 8.48
CA ALA A 36 -11.75 0.83 7.77
C ALA A 36 -13.01 1.36 8.48
N ARG A 37 -13.11 2.69 8.54
CA ARG A 37 -14.16 3.44 9.21
C ARG A 37 -14.40 4.75 8.47
N GLU A 38 -15.53 5.39 8.76
CA GLU A 38 -15.77 6.74 8.25
C GLU A 38 -14.71 7.71 8.79
N VAL A 39 -14.21 8.61 7.93
CA VAL A 39 -13.19 9.59 8.29
C VAL A 39 -13.58 10.97 7.77
N LYS A 40 -13.40 11.99 8.61
CA LYS A 40 -13.68 13.40 8.32
C LYS A 40 -12.38 14.19 8.18
N CYS A 41 -12.16 14.73 6.99
CA CYS A 41 -11.00 15.57 6.70
C CYS A 41 -11.30 17.05 6.97
N PRO A 42 -10.36 17.78 7.59
CA PRO A 42 -10.52 19.20 7.87
C PRO A 42 -10.51 20.06 6.60
N ILE A 43 -10.96 21.31 6.73
CA ILE A 43 -10.70 22.37 5.74
C ILE A 43 -9.20 22.62 5.70
N THR A 44 -8.65 22.76 4.50
CA THR A 44 -7.24 23.08 4.25
C THR A 44 -7.12 24.18 3.19
N GLU A 45 -5.92 24.69 2.89
CA GLU A 45 -5.77 25.67 1.81
C GLU A 45 -6.23 25.10 0.46
N VAL A 46 -6.10 23.79 0.26
CA VAL A 46 -6.48 23.08 -0.97
C VAL A 46 -7.92 22.53 -0.94
N SER A 47 -8.65 22.65 0.17
CA SER A 47 -10.07 22.26 0.26
C SER A 47 -10.88 23.16 1.19
N SER A 48 -11.85 23.89 0.62
CA SER A 48 -12.62 24.92 1.32
C SER A 48 -13.82 24.43 2.14
N PHE A 49 -14.18 23.13 2.07
CA PHE A 49 -15.39 22.60 2.72
C PHE A 49 -15.15 21.39 3.63
N GLY A 50 -13.90 20.92 3.75
CA GLY A 50 -13.62 19.60 4.34
C GLY A 50 -14.25 18.48 3.52
N LYS A 51 -13.98 17.22 3.88
CA LYS A 51 -14.60 16.08 3.18
C LYS A 51 -14.76 14.88 4.11
N THR A 52 -15.94 14.29 4.11
CA THR A 52 -16.18 13.00 4.77
C THR A 52 -16.05 11.88 3.76
N PHE A 53 -15.30 10.84 4.13
CA PHE A 53 -15.12 9.62 3.35
C PHE A 53 -15.80 8.46 4.07
N LYS A 54 -16.73 7.81 3.37
CA LYS A 54 -17.43 6.65 3.90
C LYS A 54 -16.50 5.45 3.91
N LYS A 55 -16.73 4.54 4.86
CA LYS A 55 -16.01 3.27 4.98
C LYS A 55 -15.94 2.53 3.65
N ASP A 56 -17.06 2.38 2.96
CA ASP A 56 -17.14 1.58 1.73
C ASP A 56 -16.31 2.18 0.58
N ASP A 57 -16.24 3.51 0.48
CA ASP A 57 -15.40 4.20 -0.51
C ASP A 57 -13.91 3.94 -0.24
N ILE A 58 -13.51 4.03 1.03
CA ILE A 58 -12.13 3.76 1.48
C ILE A 58 -11.76 2.30 1.19
N GLU A 59 -12.64 1.36 1.54
CA GLU A 59 -12.40 -0.06 1.30
C GLU A 59 -12.31 -0.37 -0.20
N ALA A 60 -13.17 0.22 -1.03
CA ALA A 60 -13.16 0.01 -2.47
C ALA A 60 -11.81 0.43 -3.09
N ASP A 61 -11.30 1.60 -2.72
CA ASP A 61 -10.02 2.10 -3.23
C ASP A 61 -8.82 1.24 -2.77
N ILE A 62 -8.82 0.77 -1.51
CA ILE A 62 -7.76 -0.14 -1.02
C ILE A 62 -7.87 -1.51 -1.71
N LYS A 63 -9.09 -2.07 -1.85
CA LYS A 63 -9.30 -3.37 -2.53
C LYS A 63 -8.88 -3.34 -4.00
N ALA A 64 -9.04 -2.20 -4.66
CA ALA A 64 -8.60 -2.00 -6.04
C ALA A 64 -7.07 -1.98 -6.20
N ASN A 65 -6.31 -1.92 -5.10
CA ASN A 65 -4.86 -1.81 -5.10
C ASN A 65 -4.16 -2.88 -4.22
N PRO A 66 -4.39 -4.19 -4.46
CA PRO A 66 -3.94 -5.26 -3.57
C PRO A 66 -2.43 -5.57 -3.65
N ASP A 67 -1.74 -5.06 -4.69
CA ASP A 67 -0.29 -5.22 -4.86
C ASP A 67 0.39 -3.84 -4.87
N PRO A 68 1.28 -3.53 -3.90
CA PRO A 68 2.08 -2.30 -3.92
C PRO A 68 2.98 -2.16 -5.14
N ASN A 69 3.28 -3.25 -5.84
CA ASN A 69 4.11 -3.24 -7.05
C ASN A 69 3.32 -2.97 -8.32
N ALA A 70 2.00 -3.19 -8.31
CA ALA A 70 1.11 -2.93 -9.44
C ALA A 70 0.78 -1.43 -9.52
N LYS A 71 1.77 -0.62 -9.93
CA LYS A 71 1.63 0.83 -9.93
C LYS A 71 0.78 1.32 -11.09
N ASN A 72 -0.27 2.07 -10.78
CA ASN A 72 -1.01 2.92 -11.71
C ASN A 72 -0.68 4.39 -11.41
N ASN A 73 -0.22 5.16 -12.40
CA ASN A 73 0.13 6.58 -12.23
C ASN A 73 1.04 6.87 -11.00
N GLY A 74 1.96 5.95 -10.69
CA GLY A 74 2.88 6.07 -9.56
C GLY A 74 2.33 5.63 -8.18
N PHE A 75 1.10 5.09 -8.09
CA PHE A 75 0.50 4.58 -6.86
C PHE A 75 0.10 3.09 -6.99
N PRO A 76 0.07 2.29 -5.92
CA PRO A 76 0.43 2.65 -4.55
C PRO A 76 1.90 3.03 -4.43
N LYS A 77 2.20 3.95 -3.52
CA LYS A 77 3.59 4.28 -3.16
C LYS A 77 3.78 4.23 -1.67
N GLU A 78 5.02 3.99 -1.27
CA GLU A 78 5.40 4.03 0.14
C GLU A 78 5.16 5.44 0.67
N TYR A 79 4.34 5.54 1.72
CA TYR A 79 4.14 6.78 2.45
C TYR A 79 5.41 7.06 3.24
N ARG A 80 6.22 7.98 2.73
CA ARG A 80 7.41 8.47 3.40
C ARG A 80 7.01 9.68 4.22
N TYR A 81 7.48 9.73 5.47
CA TYR A 81 7.23 10.79 6.46
C TYR A 81 7.86 12.15 6.08
N THR A 82 7.76 12.57 4.81
CA THR A 82 8.53 13.68 4.25
C THR A 82 7.86 15.01 4.57
N GLY A 83 8.62 15.88 5.23
CA GLY A 83 8.25 17.26 5.58
C GLY A 83 8.50 17.55 7.06
N THR A 84 7.99 16.71 7.95
CA THR A 84 8.11 16.88 9.42
C THR A 84 8.63 15.64 10.15
N GLY A 85 8.75 14.48 9.50
CA GLY A 85 9.12 13.21 10.14
C GLY A 85 8.06 12.66 11.11
N SER A 86 6.91 13.31 11.24
CA SER A 86 5.88 12.97 12.23
C SER A 86 4.70 12.25 11.58
N TRP A 87 4.15 11.27 12.28
CA TRP A 87 2.88 10.64 11.92
C TRP A 87 1.77 11.70 11.88
N PRO A 88 0.95 11.77 10.82
CA PRO A 88 0.03 12.90 10.62
C PRO A 88 -1.22 12.80 11.52
N PHE A 89 -1.41 11.69 12.23
CA PHE A 89 -2.58 11.46 13.08
C PHE A 89 -2.28 11.76 14.54
N LYS A 90 -3.20 12.49 15.19
CA LYS A 90 -3.15 12.79 16.63
C LYS A 90 -3.60 11.62 17.50
N LYS A 91 -4.51 10.79 16.98
CA LYS A 91 -5.02 9.58 17.63
C LYS A 91 -4.25 8.36 17.13
N SER A 92 -4.24 7.30 17.94
CA SER A 92 -3.62 6.05 17.54
C SER A 92 -4.37 5.41 16.36
N THR A 93 -3.60 4.84 15.43
CA THR A 93 -4.12 4.15 14.24
C THR A 93 -3.80 2.67 14.28
N ALA A 94 -4.54 1.86 13.51
CA ALA A 94 -4.26 0.42 13.38
C ALA A 94 -2.87 0.13 12.76
N CYS A 95 -2.22 1.12 12.17
CA CYS A 95 -0.89 0.97 11.59
C CYS A 95 0.23 1.52 12.46
N ASP A 96 -0.05 1.98 13.69
CA ASP A 96 0.99 2.49 14.58
C ASP A 96 2.02 1.40 14.90
N ASP A 97 1.58 0.17 15.14
CA ASP A 97 2.48 -0.98 15.36
C ASP A 97 3.36 -1.26 14.15
N LYS A 98 2.79 -1.14 12.95
CA LYS A 98 3.51 -1.35 11.68
C LYS A 98 4.57 -0.26 11.49
N LYS A 99 4.18 0.99 11.68
CA LYS A 99 5.07 2.15 11.69
C LYS A 99 6.20 1.98 12.71
N ASN A 100 5.88 1.62 13.96
CA ASN A 100 6.85 1.54 15.05
C ASN A 100 7.85 0.39 14.86
N LYS A 101 7.48 -0.66 14.11
CA LYS A 101 8.37 -1.75 13.69
C LYS A 101 9.19 -1.43 12.43
N GLY A 102 9.01 -0.25 11.84
CA GLY A 102 9.66 0.12 10.58
C GLY A 102 9.08 -0.61 9.35
N GLU A 103 7.89 -1.18 9.46
CA GLU A 103 7.18 -1.75 8.31
C GLU A 103 6.64 -0.65 7.39
N LYS A 104 6.42 -1.00 6.11
CA LYS A 104 5.98 -0.05 5.10
C LYS A 104 4.49 0.25 5.24
N VAL A 105 4.18 1.55 5.25
CA VAL A 105 2.84 2.08 5.01
C VAL A 105 2.78 2.60 3.58
N TYR A 106 1.68 2.35 2.90
CA TYR A 106 1.43 2.78 1.53
C TYR A 106 0.35 3.84 1.50
N GLU A 107 0.44 4.70 0.49
CA GLU A 107 -0.59 5.67 0.16
C GLU A 107 -1.15 5.42 -1.24
N ILE A 108 -2.45 5.68 -1.39
CA ILE A 108 -3.17 5.78 -2.67
C ILE A 108 -4.07 7.01 -2.66
N PRO A 109 -4.39 7.60 -3.80
CA PRO A 109 -5.48 8.56 -3.92
C PRO A 109 -6.81 7.93 -3.47
N ILE A 110 -7.75 8.77 -3.05
CA ILE A 110 -9.14 8.35 -2.83
C ILE A 110 -10.04 9.10 -3.80
N GLY A 111 -10.88 8.35 -4.49
CA GLY A 111 -11.79 8.88 -5.49
C GLY A 111 -12.93 9.72 -4.88
N PRO A 112 -13.72 10.40 -5.71
CA PRO A 112 -15.05 10.83 -5.31
C PRO A 112 -15.92 9.60 -4.99
N SER A 113 -16.88 9.75 -4.07
CA SER A 113 -17.72 8.63 -3.61
C SER A 113 -18.31 7.83 -4.77
N GLY A 114 -18.19 6.50 -4.69
CA GLY A 114 -18.67 5.58 -5.71
C GLY A 114 -17.78 5.39 -6.94
N GLN A 115 -16.60 6.02 -7.02
CA GLN A 115 -15.62 5.76 -8.09
C GLN A 115 -14.22 5.54 -7.51
N SER A 116 -13.56 4.46 -7.93
CA SER A 116 -12.15 4.30 -7.59
C SER A 116 -11.32 5.34 -8.34
N TRP A 117 -10.30 5.88 -7.68
CA TRP A 117 -9.40 6.87 -8.28
C TRP A 117 -8.66 6.36 -9.53
N ASN A 118 -8.60 5.03 -9.71
CA ASN A 118 -7.86 4.36 -10.79
C ASN A 118 -8.52 4.50 -12.18
N THR A 119 -9.60 5.28 -12.31
CA THR A 119 -10.17 5.61 -13.62
C THR A 119 -9.15 6.43 -14.43
N PHE A 120 -8.82 5.94 -15.62
CA PHE A 120 -7.70 6.40 -16.46
C PHE A 120 -7.64 7.94 -16.59
N GLY A 121 -6.50 8.56 -16.25
CA GLY A 121 -6.27 10.00 -16.42
C GLY A 121 -6.71 10.90 -15.26
N ALA A 122 -7.27 10.35 -14.18
CA ALA A 122 -7.62 11.14 -13.01
C ALA A 122 -6.36 11.71 -12.31
N LYS A 123 -6.35 13.03 -12.09
CA LYS A 123 -5.36 13.64 -11.19
C LYS A 123 -5.59 13.07 -9.78
N PRO A 124 -4.53 12.71 -9.03
CA PRO A 124 -4.65 12.04 -7.74
C PRO A 124 -5.36 12.89 -6.65
N GLY A 125 -5.67 14.17 -6.93
CA GLY A 125 -6.40 15.02 -6.00
C GLY A 125 -5.65 15.27 -4.68
N THR A 126 -6.39 15.80 -3.71
CA THR A 126 -5.87 16.30 -2.43
C THR A 126 -5.70 15.22 -1.35
N TYR A 127 -6.50 14.15 -1.42
CA TYR A 127 -6.68 13.21 -0.33
C TYR A 127 -5.99 11.89 -0.61
N ARG A 128 -5.42 11.25 0.42
CA ARG A 128 -4.78 9.94 0.31
C ARG A 128 -5.30 9.01 1.39
N VAL A 129 -5.57 7.77 1.02
CA VAL A 129 -5.79 6.69 1.98
C VAL A 129 -4.45 6.06 2.30
N LEU A 130 -4.17 5.89 3.59
CA LEU A 130 -3.01 5.16 4.08
C LEU A 130 -3.42 3.76 4.48
N PHE A 131 -2.64 2.77 4.06
CA PHE A 131 -2.85 1.37 4.44
C PHE A 131 -1.52 0.64 4.57
N ALA A 132 -1.50 -0.41 5.39
CA ALA A 132 -0.36 -1.33 5.52
C ALA A 132 -0.76 -2.71 4.98
N ILE A 133 0.23 -3.52 4.66
CA ILE A 133 0.01 -4.92 4.29
C ILE A 133 0.41 -5.81 5.46
N ASP A 134 -0.50 -6.69 5.86
CA ASP A 134 -0.26 -7.68 6.90
C ASP A 134 -0.65 -9.08 6.41
N GLY A 135 0.35 -9.84 5.99
CA GLY A 135 0.14 -11.16 5.38
C GLY A 135 -0.76 -11.08 4.14
N LYS A 136 -2.00 -11.54 4.26
CA LYS A 136 -3.04 -11.52 3.21
C LYS A 136 -4.03 -10.36 3.34
N ASN A 137 -3.93 -9.56 4.39
CA ASN A 137 -4.85 -8.46 4.68
C ASN A 137 -4.23 -7.11 4.31
N GLN A 138 -5.09 -6.13 4.09
CA GLN A 138 -4.75 -4.71 4.00
C GLN A 138 -5.34 -4.00 5.23
N ILE A 139 -4.49 -3.38 6.03
CA ILE A 139 -4.91 -2.69 7.25
C ILE A 139 -5.07 -1.20 6.91
N PHE A 140 -6.27 -0.67 7.08
CA PHE A 140 -6.50 0.77 6.96
C PHE A 140 -5.81 1.53 8.10
N CYS A 141 -5.01 2.53 7.76
CA CYS A 141 -4.30 3.37 8.72
C CYS A 141 -5.00 4.70 8.97
N GLY A 142 -5.71 5.24 7.99
CA GLY A 142 -6.33 6.56 8.07
C GLY A 142 -6.37 7.25 6.71
N VAL A 143 -6.99 8.44 6.66
CA VAL A 143 -6.98 9.31 5.49
C VAL A 143 -6.14 10.55 5.79
N THR A 144 -5.38 11.03 4.82
CA THR A 144 -4.63 12.27 4.92
C THR A 144 -5.03 13.24 3.82
N ALA A 145 -4.78 14.53 4.04
CA ALA A 145 -4.99 15.58 3.07
C ALA A 145 -3.73 16.43 2.93
N HIS A 146 -3.42 16.86 1.70
CA HIS A 146 -2.50 17.97 1.52
C HIS A 146 -3.08 19.22 2.17
N ALA A 147 -2.26 19.96 2.90
CA ALA A 147 -2.69 21.15 3.63
C ALA A 147 -2.44 22.45 2.85
N SER A 148 -1.47 22.45 1.93
CA SER A 148 -1.04 23.65 1.20
C SER A 148 -1.09 23.49 -0.32
N LYS A 149 -1.42 24.59 -1.02
CA LYS A 149 -1.42 24.67 -2.49
C LYS A 149 -0.01 24.74 -3.09
N THR A 150 0.95 25.25 -2.31
CA THR A 150 2.32 25.52 -2.76
C THR A 150 3.32 24.50 -2.23
N ASP A 151 2.98 23.81 -1.13
CA ASP A 151 3.83 22.81 -0.50
C ASP A 151 3.07 21.50 -0.24
N PHE A 152 3.22 20.55 -1.16
CA PHE A 152 2.60 19.23 -1.08
C PHE A 152 3.21 18.33 0.01
N SER A 153 4.33 18.72 0.64
CA SER A 153 4.88 17.99 1.79
C SER A 153 4.10 18.26 3.08
N LYS A 154 3.31 19.34 3.14
CA LYS A 154 2.42 19.62 4.26
C LYS A 154 1.21 18.70 4.18
N VAL A 155 1.19 17.69 5.03
CA VAL A 155 0.13 16.69 5.12
C VAL A 155 -0.50 16.74 6.51
N VAL A 156 -1.83 16.70 6.56
CA VAL A 156 -2.60 16.60 7.80
C VAL A 156 -3.39 15.30 7.83
N GLY A 157 -3.47 14.67 9.00
CA GLY A 157 -4.34 13.53 9.23
C GLY A 157 -5.79 13.98 9.31
N CYS A 158 -6.67 13.26 8.61
CA CYS A 158 -8.10 13.41 8.78
C CYS A 158 -8.53 12.75 10.09
N GLU A 159 -9.55 13.29 10.73
CA GLU A 159 -10.03 12.84 12.02
C GLU A 159 -11.16 11.83 11.86
N GLU A 160 -11.19 10.88 12.78
CA GLU A 160 -12.29 9.95 12.98
C GLU A 160 -13.27 10.50 14.02
#